data_AF-L1JQI7-F1
#
_entry.id   AF-L1JQI7-F1
#
_cell.length_a   1.000
_cell.length_b   1.000
_cell.length_c   1.000
_cell.angle_alpha   90.00
_cell.angle_beta   90.00
_cell.angle_gamma   90.00
#
_symmetry.space_group_name_H-M   'P 1'
#
loop_
_entity.id
_entity.type
_entity.pdbx_description
1 polymer ?
#
loop_
_entity_poly.entity_id
_entity_poly.type
_entity_poly.pdbx_seq_one_letter_code
_entity_poly.pdbx_strand_id
1 'polypeptide(L)'
;MVELTSTPSQRWTQRISREHTIFNTATTGSKFDSCPSGDVKYIWMSAVAKFEMVPFNPPFFYAKYVQWMISTNITLYLLIRSVAKANKRITFRVMACNSLMILSGLCAASMRVDEISTLDAPRYITSRWIYWVFGMMFYILLLTTLNNGVRLAANSRQTHAERGKVFNELFFIICVGWSLYPFVWVVTEGAYIVTFTTNVYSFTLLDVVTKFSFAAVFLIRIPKRKHQKLRHPATEKIQQLRNFFSRRHHTADNADPRDSYRT
;
A
#
# COMPACT_ATOMS: atom_id res chain seq x y z
N MET A 1 -28.13 -0.62 -20.09
CA MET A 1 -27.14 -0.32 -19.03
C MET A 1 -25.96 -1.25 -19.21
N VAL A 2 -24.78 -0.73 -19.57
CA VAL A 2 -23.58 -1.53 -19.81
C VAL A 2 -22.99 -1.94 -18.45
N GLU A 3 -23.12 -3.22 -18.12
CA GLU A 3 -22.71 -3.81 -16.86
C GLU A 3 -21.18 -3.98 -16.82
N LEU A 4 -20.50 -3.15 -16.03
CA LEU A 4 -19.04 -3.19 -15.85
C LEU A 4 -18.63 -4.40 -15.01
N THR A 5 -18.49 -5.55 -15.66
CA THR A 5 -17.86 -6.75 -15.09
C THR A 5 -16.48 -6.39 -14.54
N SER A 6 -16.22 -6.74 -13.28
CA SER A 6 -14.90 -6.51 -12.68
C SER A 6 -13.89 -7.48 -13.30
N THR A 7 -12.88 -6.96 -13.98
CA THR A 7 -11.81 -7.79 -14.53
C THR A 7 -11.04 -8.50 -13.41
N PRO A 8 -10.45 -9.70 -13.65
CA PRO A 8 -9.68 -10.45 -12.67
C PRO A 8 -8.63 -9.59 -11.93
N SER A 9 -8.01 -8.65 -12.64
CA SER A 9 -7.03 -7.71 -12.07
C SER A 9 -7.57 -6.85 -10.91
N GLN A 10 -8.87 -6.58 -10.86
CA GLN A 10 -9.49 -5.77 -9.80
C GLN A 10 -9.78 -6.57 -8.53
N ARG A 11 -9.99 -7.90 -8.64
CA ARG A 11 -10.16 -8.77 -7.46
C ARG A 11 -8.84 -8.97 -6.74
N TRP A 12 -7.76 -9.18 -7.51
CA TRP A 12 -6.41 -9.30 -6.98
C TRP A 12 -5.97 -8.06 -6.19
N THR A 13 -6.23 -6.86 -6.71
CA THR A 13 -5.85 -5.61 -6.03
C THR A 13 -6.56 -5.41 -4.70
N GLN A 14 -7.82 -5.83 -4.57
CA GLN A 14 -8.57 -5.70 -3.32
C GLN A 14 -8.13 -6.72 -2.27
N ARG A 15 -7.81 -7.95 -2.67
CA ARG A 15 -7.25 -8.96 -1.76
C ARG A 15 -5.89 -8.49 -1.25
N ILE A 16 -4.99 -8.10 -2.16
CA ILE A 16 -3.68 -7.52 -1.81
C ILE A 16 -3.87 -6.31 -0.90
N SER A 17 -4.87 -5.46 -1.13
CA SER A 17 -5.11 -4.31 -0.27
C SER A 17 -5.49 -4.68 1.15
N ARG A 18 -6.37 -5.68 1.35
CA ARG A 18 -6.74 -6.13 2.70
C ARG A 18 -5.54 -6.78 3.38
N GLU A 19 -4.88 -7.70 2.71
CA GLU A 19 -3.70 -8.38 3.27
C GLU A 19 -2.56 -7.40 3.56
N HIS A 20 -2.34 -6.40 2.71
CA HIS A 20 -1.32 -5.38 2.91
C HIS A 20 -1.69 -4.38 4.01
N THR A 21 -2.98 -4.03 4.14
CA THR A 21 -3.42 -3.20 5.26
C THR A 21 -3.27 -3.96 6.58
N ILE A 22 -3.66 -5.24 6.59
CA ILE A 22 -3.43 -6.13 7.74
C ILE A 22 -1.94 -6.28 8.01
N PHE A 23 -1.09 -6.45 7.00
CA PHE A 23 0.36 -6.52 7.15
C PHE A 23 0.93 -5.23 7.74
N ASN A 24 0.56 -4.07 7.20
CA ASN A 24 1.01 -2.77 7.72
C ASN A 24 0.46 -2.46 9.12
N THR A 25 -0.76 -2.86 9.44
CA THR A 25 -1.36 -2.66 10.76
C THR A 25 -0.84 -3.69 11.78
N ALA A 26 -0.63 -4.95 11.40
CA ALA A 26 -0.13 -6.02 12.27
C ALA A 26 1.38 -5.87 12.57
N THR A 27 2.16 -5.39 11.61
CA THR A 27 3.57 -4.96 11.83
C THR A 27 3.67 -3.76 12.76
N THR A 28 2.58 -2.99 12.93
CA THR A 28 2.53 -1.80 13.78
C THR A 28 1.84 -2.06 15.15
N GLY A 29 0.90 -3.01 15.21
CA GLY A 29 -0.04 -3.16 16.33
C GLY A 29 0.07 -4.46 17.15
N SER A 30 1.10 -5.29 16.95
CA SER A 30 1.24 -6.50 17.78
C SER A 30 1.90 -6.19 19.13
N LYS A 31 1.01 -6.11 20.12
CA LYS A 31 1.18 -6.18 21.59
C LYS A 31 1.43 -4.86 22.33
N PHE A 32 0.33 -4.16 22.62
CA PHE A 32 0.26 -3.13 23.66
C PHE A 32 -0.33 -3.62 25.00
N ASP A 33 -0.88 -4.85 25.09
CA ASP A 33 -1.84 -5.17 26.17
C ASP A 33 -1.42 -6.19 27.25
N SER A 34 -0.15 -6.61 27.39
CA SER A 34 0.20 -7.44 28.57
C SER A 34 1.71 -7.52 28.84
N CYS A 35 2.24 -6.65 29.71
CA CYS A 35 3.28 -7.02 30.70
C CYS A 35 3.55 -5.85 31.67
N PRO A 36 3.36 -6.04 32.99
CA PRO A 36 3.90 -5.13 33.98
C PRO A 36 5.41 -5.39 34.17
N SER A 37 6.18 -4.34 34.41
CA SER A 37 7.62 -4.30 34.70
C SER A 37 8.61 -4.39 33.51
N GLY A 38 9.25 -3.25 33.23
CA GLY A 38 10.70 -3.12 33.01
C GLY A 38 11.33 -3.57 31.69
N ASP A 39 10.82 -4.60 31.01
CA ASP A 39 11.49 -5.25 29.88
C ASP A 39 10.64 -5.23 28.60
N VAL A 40 10.55 -4.07 27.95
CA VAL A 40 9.97 -3.96 26.61
C VAL A 40 10.99 -4.42 25.57
N LYS A 41 11.19 -5.74 25.47
CA LYS A 41 11.92 -6.38 24.36
C LYS A 41 11.10 -6.30 23.06
N TYR A 42 11.14 -5.14 22.41
CA TYR A 42 11.15 -4.90 20.94
C TYR A 42 10.49 -5.96 20.02
N ILE A 43 9.18 -6.17 20.04
CA ILE A 43 8.58 -7.42 19.50
C ILE A 43 8.56 -7.59 17.96
N TRP A 44 8.92 -6.60 17.13
CA TRP A 44 9.14 -6.88 15.68
C TRP A 44 10.46 -6.41 15.11
N MET A 45 11.07 -5.36 15.65
CA MET A 45 12.45 -5.02 15.30
C MET A 45 13.46 -6.04 15.88
N SER A 46 13.09 -6.83 16.90
CA SER A 46 13.93 -7.94 17.42
C SER A 46 13.60 -9.32 16.84
N ALA A 47 12.48 -9.49 16.13
CA ALA A 47 12.12 -10.80 15.56
C ALA A 47 13.08 -11.24 14.43
N VAL A 48 13.79 -10.30 13.82
CA VAL A 48 14.83 -10.57 12.80
C VAL A 48 16.24 -10.44 13.36
N ALA A 49 16.43 -9.93 14.58
CA ALA A 49 17.77 -9.67 15.09
C ALA A 49 17.78 -9.71 16.63
N LYS A 50 18.14 -10.86 17.20
CA LYS A 50 18.66 -10.91 18.57
C LYS A 50 20.05 -10.28 18.53
N PHE A 51 20.18 -9.01 18.88
CA PHE A 51 21.49 -8.43 19.18
C PHE A 51 21.45 -7.81 20.57
N GLU A 52 22.28 -8.37 21.44
CA GLU A 52 22.70 -7.71 22.68
C GLU A 52 23.32 -6.36 22.29
N MET A 53 22.93 -5.29 22.99
CA MET A 53 23.47 -3.97 22.71
C MET A 53 24.94 -3.94 23.12
N VAL A 54 25.84 -3.94 22.13
CA VAL A 54 27.25 -3.60 22.36
C VAL A 54 27.31 -2.08 22.55
N PRO A 55 27.72 -1.57 23.73
CA PRO A 55 27.52 -0.18 24.11
C PRO A 55 28.35 0.86 23.34
N PHE A 56 29.27 0.42 22.47
CA PHE A 56 30.23 1.31 21.80
C PHE A 56 29.97 1.57 20.30
N ASN A 57 29.05 0.85 19.65
CA ASN A 57 28.70 1.13 18.24
C ASN A 57 27.25 0.73 17.92
N PRO A 58 26.28 1.67 17.86
CA PRO A 58 24.88 1.33 17.63
C PRO A 58 24.71 0.73 16.22
N PRO A 59 24.04 -0.43 16.07
CA PRO A 59 23.97 -1.13 14.79
C PRO A 59 23.22 -0.33 13.72
N PHE A 60 23.67 -0.42 12.47
CA PHE A 60 23.00 0.17 11.32
C PHE A 60 21.80 -0.69 10.90
N PHE A 61 20.58 -0.14 10.97
CA PHE A 61 19.36 -0.86 10.64
C PHE A 61 18.96 -0.68 9.18
N TYR A 62 19.57 -1.45 8.27
CA TYR A 62 19.19 -1.49 6.85
C TYR A 62 17.80 -2.11 6.63
N ALA A 63 17.32 -2.94 7.57
CA ALA A 63 16.05 -3.65 7.47
C ALA A 63 14.85 -2.71 7.24
N LYS A 64 14.88 -1.50 7.82
CA LYS A 64 13.82 -0.50 7.62
C LYS A 64 13.72 -0.03 6.17
N TYR A 65 14.84 0.12 5.47
CA TYR A 65 14.87 0.52 4.06
C TYR A 65 14.31 -0.58 3.15
N VAL A 66 14.62 -1.84 3.45
CA VAL A 66 14.05 -2.99 2.73
C VAL A 66 12.54 -3.06 2.93
N GLN A 67 12.09 -2.91 4.18
CA GLN A 67 10.66 -2.86 4.51
C GLN A 67 9.97 -1.67 3.82
N TRP A 68 10.56 -0.48 3.86
CA TRP A 68 10.03 0.70 3.18
C TRP A 68 9.94 0.46 1.69
N MET A 69 10.96 -0.11 1.05
CA MET A 69 10.95 -0.41 -0.38
C MET A 69 9.75 -1.29 -0.76
N ILE A 70 9.38 -2.28 0.06
CA ILE A 70 8.21 -3.13 -0.20
C ILE A 70 6.91 -2.38 0.11
N SER A 71 6.75 -1.90 1.34
CA SER A 71 5.49 -1.35 1.86
C SER A 71 5.05 -0.06 1.15
N THR A 72 5.98 0.83 0.80
CA THR A 72 5.68 2.08 0.09
C THR A 72 5.28 1.82 -1.36
N ASN A 73 5.95 0.89 -2.04
CA ASN A 73 5.59 0.51 -3.41
C ASN A 73 4.19 -0.10 -3.47
N ILE A 74 3.82 -0.94 -2.50
CA ILE A 74 2.47 -1.48 -2.43
C ILE A 74 1.45 -0.38 -2.10
N THR A 75 1.76 0.54 -1.18
CA THR A 75 0.90 1.69 -0.85
C THR A 75 0.60 2.54 -2.09
N LEU A 76 1.62 2.88 -2.88
CA LEU A 76 1.48 3.63 -4.13
C LEU A 76 0.72 2.82 -5.19
N TYR A 77 0.99 1.52 -5.30
CA TYR A 77 0.25 0.65 -6.22
C TYR A 77 -1.25 0.61 -5.88
N LEU A 78 -1.60 0.50 -4.60
CA LEU A 78 -2.98 0.49 -4.13
C LEU A 78 -3.69 1.83 -4.43
N LEU A 79 -3.03 2.95 -4.16
CA LEU A 79 -3.54 4.29 -4.49
C LEU A 79 -3.81 4.41 -6.00
N ILE A 80 -2.82 4.07 -6.83
CA ILE A 80 -2.92 4.25 -8.27
C ILE A 80 -3.95 3.29 -8.88
N ARG A 81 -3.97 2.02 -8.48
CA ARG A 81 -4.81 1.02 -9.13
C ARG A 81 -6.24 1.00 -8.63
N SER A 82 -6.46 1.24 -7.34
CA SER A 82 -7.78 1.19 -6.71
C SER A 82 -8.52 2.51 -6.84
N VAL A 83 -7.81 3.65 -6.77
CA VAL A 83 -8.42 4.98 -6.77
C VAL A 83 -8.29 5.66 -8.13
N ALA A 84 -7.06 5.97 -8.56
CA ALA A 84 -6.82 6.81 -9.75
C ALA A 84 -6.97 6.07 -11.09
N LYS A 85 -6.77 4.75 -11.10
CA LYS A 85 -6.74 3.88 -12.28
C LYS A 85 -5.83 4.41 -13.41
N ALA A 86 -4.69 5.01 -13.05
CA ALA A 86 -3.74 5.59 -14.01
C ALA A 86 -3.10 4.52 -14.93
N ASN A 87 -2.47 4.99 -16.02
CA ASN A 87 -1.81 4.13 -17.00
C ASN A 87 -0.59 3.40 -16.38
N LYS A 88 -0.30 2.18 -16.84
CA LYS A 88 0.82 1.34 -16.39
C LYS A 88 2.17 2.07 -16.46
N ARG A 89 2.38 2.90 -17.49
CA ARG A 89 3.61 3.71 -17.63
C ARG A 89 3.79 4.69 -16.46
N ILE A 90 2.71 5.33 -16.01
CA ILE A 90 2.74 6.25 -14.87
C ILE A 90 2.96 5.46 -13.58
N THR A 91 2.28 4.32 -13.42
CA THR A 91 2.49 3.43 -12.26
C THR A 91 3.95 3.00 -12.14
N PHE A 92 4.55 2.53 -13.23
CA PHE A 92 5.95 2.12 -13.25
C PHE A 92 6.89 3.28 -12.88
N ARG A 93 6.68 4.47 -13.45
CA ARG A 93 7.49 5.65 -13.12
C ARG A 93 7.42 6.01 -11.63
N VAL A 94 6.22 6.02 -11.05
CA VAL A 94 6.05 6.31 -9.61
C VAL A 94 6.79 5.29 -8.74
N MET A 95 6.63 4.00 -9.04
CA MET A 95 7.29 2.92 -8.28
C MET A 95 8.82 2.96 -8.44
N ALA A 96 9.32 3.24 -9.64
CA ALA A 96 10.76 3.37 -9.89
C ALA A 96 11.36 4.55 -9.13
N CYS A 97 10.74 5.74 -9.20
CA CYS A 97 11.19 6.90 -8.42
C CYS A 97 11.17 6.62 -6.91
N ASN A 98 10.12 5.94 -6.42
CA ASN A 98 10.03 5.55 -5.00
C ASN A 98 11.18 4.62 -4.58
N SER A 99 11.45 3.58 -5.37
CA SER A 99 12.55 2.65 -5.07
C SER A 99 13.92 3.33 -5.12
N LEU A 100 14.15 4.20 -6.12
CA LEU A 100 15.42 4.93 -6.25
C LEU A 100 15.62 5.94 -5.10
N MET A 101 14.55 6.60 -4.66
CA MET A 101 14.57 7.47 -3.48
C MET A 101 15.02 6.69 -2.23
N ILE A 102 14.41 5.53 -1.97
CA ILE A 102 14.72 4.71 -0.78
C ILE A 102 16.14 4.13 -0.87
N LEU A 103 16.55 3.66 -2.05
CA LEU A 103 17.89 3.13 -2.27
C LEU A 103 18.97 4.20 -2.07
N SER A 104 18.73 5.43 -2.54
CA SER A 104 19.64 6.55 -2.32
C SER A 104 19.76 6.88 -0.84
N GLY A 105 18.64 6.86 -0.10
CA GLY A 105 18.65 7.01 1.36
C GLY A 105 19.41 5.90 2.08
N LEU A 106 19.29 4.64 1.61
CA LEU A 106 20.06 3.52 2.14
C LEU A 106 21.57 3.72 1.93
N CYS A 107 21.99 4.12 0.71
CA CYS A 107 23.38 4.42 0.40
C CYS A 107 23.92 5.58 1.25
N ALA A 108 23.13 6.64 1.45
CA ALA A 108 23.50 7.75 2.30
C ALA A 108 23.69 7.31 3.77
N ALA A 109 22.78 6.49 4.29
CA ALA A 109 22.80 6.04 5.68
C ALA A 109 23.91 4.98 5.96
N SER A 110 24.32 4.23 4.95
CA SER A 110 25.46 3.29 5.07
C SER A 110 26.82 3.98 5.17
N MET A 111 26.93 5.27 4.82
CA MET A 111 28.18 6.04 4.87
C MET A 111 28.39 6.65 6.26
N ARG A 112 28.61 5.78 7.26
CA ARG A 112 28.84 6.20 8.64
C ARG A 112 30.32 6.49 8.90
N VAL A 113 30.60 7.45 9.78
CA VAL A 113 31.96 7.96 10.04
C VAL A 113 32.71 7.10 11.06
N ASP A 114 31.98 6.36 11.89
CA ASP A 114 32.50 5.47 12.95
C ASP A 114 33.26 4.24 12.42
N GLU A 115 32.98 3.81 11.19
CA GLU A 115 33.61 2.64 10.55
C GLU A 115 34.83 3.01 9.67
N ILE A 116 35.12 4.31 9.52
CA ILE A 116 36.00 4.84 8.48
C ILE A 116 37.23 5.52 9.08
N SER A 117 38.40 5.27 8.50
CA SER A 117 39.66 5.95 8.78
C SER A 117 39.47 7.48 8.91
N THR A 118 39.96 8.06 10.01
CA THR A 118 39.82 9.50 10.33
C THR A 118 40.33 10.44 9.22
N LEU A 119 41.21 9.96 8.34
CA LEU A 119 41.68 10.69 7.16
C LEU A 119 40.63 10.84 6.05
N ASP A 120 39.69 9.90 5.89
CA ASP A 120 38.72 9.93 4.78
C ASP A 120 37.35 10.51 5.17
N ALA A 121 37.11 10.73 6.47
CA ALA A 121 35.84 11.21 7.01
C ALA A 121 35.19 12.40 6.22
N PRO A 122 35.93 13.42 5.76
CA PRO A 122 35.34 14.54 5.00
C PRO A 122 34.70 14.11 3.67
N ARG A 123 35.29 13.13 2.98
CA ARG A 123 34.80 12.63 1.68
C ARG A 123 33.49 11.86 1.83
N TYR A 124 33.37 11.07 2.90
CA TYR A 124 32.17 10.29 3.19
C TYR A 124 31.01 11.14 3.70
N ILE A 125 31.29 12.18 4.51
CA ILE A 125 30.29 13.20 4.87
C ILE A 125 29.71 13.84 3.61
N THR A 126 30.57 14.29 2.69
CA THR A 126 30.14 14.91 1.44
C THR A 126 29.32 13.94 0.58
N SER A 127 29.79 12.71 0.44
CA SER A 127 29.12 11.67 -0.36
C SER A 127 27.74 11.34 0.19
N ARG A 128 27.59 11.23 1.51
CA ARG A 128 26.30 10.99 2.18
C ARG A 128 25.27 12.07 1.84
N TRP A 129 25.65 13.34 1.91
CA TRP A 129 24.75 14.44 1.54
C TRP A 129 24.42 14.45 0.05
N ILE A 130 25.36 14.05 -0.83
CA ILE A 130 25.09 13.88 -2.26
C ILE A 130 24.02 12.81 -2.49
N TYR A 131 24.13 11.63 -1.88
CA TYR A 131 23.12 10.58 -1.99
C TYR A 131 21.78 10.99 -1.41
N TRP A 132 21.76 11.76 -0.31
CA TRP A 132 20.53 12.31 0.25
C TRP A 132 19.86 13.29 -0.72
N VAL A 133 20.60 14.26 -1.27
CA VAL A 133 20.08 15.22 -2.26
C VAL A 133 19.57 14.48 -3.51
N PHE A 134 20.30 13.47 -3.98
CA PHE A 134 19.89 12.63 -5.09
C PHE A 134 18.58 11.88 -4.81
N GLY A 135 18.41 11.34 -3.60
CA GLY A 135 17.16 10.76 -3.13
C GLY A 135 16.01 11.79 -3.11
N MET A 136 16.28 13.02 -2.67
CA MET A 136 15.30 14.11 -2.66
C MET A 136 14.88 14.53 -4.07
N MET A 137 15.76 14.47 -5.07
CA MET A 137 15.37 14.69 -6.47
C MET A 137 14.31 13.65 -6.91
N PHE A 138 14.50 12.37 -6.59
CA PHE A 138 13.50 11.35 -6.87
C PHE A 138 12.20 11.52 -6.09
N TYR A 139 12.28 12.02 -4.85
CA TYR A 139 11.09 12.37 -4.08
C TYR A 139 10.27 13.47 -4.76
N ILE A 140 10.92 14.53 -5.24
CA ILE A 140 10.26 15.62 -5.98
C ILE A 140 9.67 15.08 -7.30
N LEU A 141 10.39 14.23 -8.04
CA LEU A 141 9.89 13.59 -9.26
C LEU A 141 8.68 12.67 -8.98
N LEU A 142 8.68 12.00 -7.83
CA LEU A 142 7.55 11.20 -7.37
C LEU A 142 6.33 12.09 -7.09
N LEU A 143 6.48 13.16 -6.31
CA LEU A 143 5.38 14.07 -5.96
C LEU A 143 4.81 14.76 -7.20
N THR A 144 5.66 15.25 -8.08
CA THR A 144 5.23 15.88 -9.35
C THR A 144 4.52 14.87 -10.26
N THR A 145 5.00 13.63 -10.33
CA THR A 145 4.31 12.57 -11.08
C THR A 145 2.96 12.20 -10.48
N LEU A 146 2.84 12.18 -9.15
CA LEU A 146 1.57 11.93 -8.46
C LEU A 146 0.57 13.07 -8.70
N ASN A 147 1.00 14.32 -8.52
CA ASN A 147 0.14 15.49 -8.71
C ASN A 147 -0.26 15.71 -10.17
N ASN A 148 0.66 15.58 -11.12
CA ASN A 148 0.37 15.89 -12.52
C ASN A 148 -0.11 14.65 -13.29
N GLY A 149 0.46 13.48 -13.04
CA GLY A 149 0.07 12.26 -13.77
C GLY A 149 -1.15 11.57 -13.17
N VAL A 150 -1.12 11.33 -11.86
CA VAL A 150 -2.11 10.47 -11.19
C VAL A 150 -3.37 11.26 -10.80
N ARG A 151 -3.23 12.48 -10.30
CA ARG A 151 -4.37 13.35 -9.96
C ARG A 151 -5.20 13.72 -11.18
N LEU A 152 -4.56 14.06 -12.31
CA LEU A 152 -5.27 14.32 -13.57
C LEU A 152 -6.03 13.08 -14.04
N ALA A 153 -5.43 11.89 -13.95
CA ALA A 153 -6.11 10.65 -14.30
C ALA A 153 -7.29 10.31 -13.37
N ALA A 154 -7.23 10.72 -12.09
CA ALA A 154 -8.32 10.58 -11.13
C ALA A 154 -9.47 11.56 -11.41
N ASN A 155 -9.16 12.80 -11.81
CA ASN A 155 -10.13 13.87 -12.03
C ASN A 155 -10.74 13.87 -13.45
N SER A 156 -10.05 13.35 -14.47
CA SER A 156 -10.55 13.31 -15.85
C SER A 156 -11.70 12.32 -16.06
N ARG A 157 -11.88 11.38 -15.13
CA ARG A 157 -12.98 10.42 -15.17
C ARG A 157 -14.22 11.03 -14.53
N GLN A 158 -14.96 11.80 -15.34
CA GLN A 158 -16.23 12.47 -15.01
C GLN A 158 -17.25 11.58 -14.26
N THR A 159 -17.15 10.25 -14.37
CA THR A 159 -18.07 9.30 -13.74
C THR A 159 -17.95 9.16 -12.23
N HIS A 160 -16.94 9.70 -11.55
CA HIS A 160 -16.83 9.60 -10.08
C HIS A 160 -16.08 10.78 -9.44
N ALA A 161 -16.72 11.94 -9.33
CA ALA A 161 -16.20 13.09 -8.56
C ALA A 161 -15.74 12.71 -7.13
N GLU A 162 -16.41 11.72 -6.52
CA GLU A 162 -16.03 11.17 -5.22
C GLU A 162 -14.64 10.52 -5.20
N ARG A 163 -14.21 9.85 -6.28
CA ARG A 163 -12.88 9.22 -6.34
C ARG A 163 -11.76 10.24 -6.41
N GLY A 164 -11.97 11.37 -7.10
CA GLY A 164 -11.03 12.48 -7.12
C GLY A 164 -10.82 13.08 -5.74
N LYS A 165 -11.90 13.24 -4.96
CA LYS A 165 -11.84 13.70 -3.56
C LYS A 165 -11.05 12.74 -2.67
N VAL A 166 -11.35 11.44 -2.72
CA VAL A 166 -10.62 10.41 -1.97
C VAL A 166 -9.14 10.36 -2.36
N PHE A 167 -8.83 10.50 -3.65
CA PHE A 167 -7.45 10.59 -4.10
C PHE A 167 -6.72 11.79 -3.51
N ASN A 168 -7.33 12.98 -3.54
CA ASN A 168 -6.70 14.20 -3.01
C ASN A 168 -6.44 14.07 -1.50
N GLU A 169 -7.35 13.48 -0.74
CA GLU A 169 -7.20 13.23 0.70
C GLU A 169 -6.04 12.26 0.99
N LEU A 170 -5.97 11.13 0.28
CA LEU A 170 -4.87 10.18 0.40
C LEU A 170 -3.53 10.75 -0.08
N PHE A 171 -3.54 11.53 -1.16
CA PHE A 171 -2.36 12.21 -1.69
C PHE A 171 -1.83 13.21 -0.67
N PHE A 172 -2.70 13.98 -0.01
CA PHE A 172 -2.29 14.92 1.04
C PHE A 172 -1.63 14.21 2.22
N ILE A 173 -2.20 13.08 2.68
CA ILE A 173 -1.61 12.25 3.74
C ILE A 173 -0.22 11.75 3.35
N ILE A 174 -0.04 11.29 2.10
CA ILE A 174 1.26 10.85 1.60
C ILE A 174 2.24 12.02 1.54
N CYS A 175 1.86 13.16 0.96
CA CYS A 175 2.76 14.31 0.84
C CYS A 175 3.24 14.80 2.20
N VAL A 176 2.31 15.08 3.12
CA VAL A 176 2.64 15.60 4.45
C VAL A 176 3.37 14.55 5.27
N GLY A 177 2.82 13.34 5.35
CA GLY A 177 3.39 12.26 6.15
C GLY A 177 4.77 11.84 5.67
N TRP A 178 4.99 11.76 4.35
CA TRP A 178 6.27 11.33 3.80
C TRP A 178 7.32 12.44 3.84
N SER A 179 6.93 13.73 3.83
CA SER A 179 7.87 14.85 3.97
C SER A 179 8.56 14.89 5.34
N LEU A 180 7.95 14.29 6.37
CA LEU A 180 8.55 14.21 7.70
C LEU A 180 9.73 13.23 7.76
N TYR A 181 9.76 12.19 6.91
CA TYR A 181 10.86 11.22 6.91
C TYR A 181 12.22 11.83 6.58
N PRO A 182 12.39 12.61 5.50
CA PRO A 182 13.68 13.24 5.22
C PRO A 182 14.08 14.26 6.30
N PHE A 183 13.12 14.90 6.98
CA PHE A 183 13.43 15.77 8.12
C PHE A 183 13.99 14.99 9.31
N VAL A 184 13.30 13.91 9.70
CA VAL A 184 13.79 13.01 10.76
C VAL A 184 15.16 12.43 10.37
N TRP A 185 15.33 12.02 9.11
CA TRP A 185 16.59 11.49 8.60
C TRP A 185 17.75 12.49 8.74
N VAL A 186 17.52 13.78 8.41
CA VAL A 186 18.55 14.83 8.56
C VAL A 186 18.99 14.95 10.01
N VAL A 187 18.05 14.95 10.96
CA VAL A 187 18.35 15.08 12.39
C VAL A 187 19.04 13.83 12.95
N THR A 188 18.63 12.64 12.51
CA THR A 188 19.09 11.36 13.06
C THR A 188 20.33 10.81 12.39
N GLU A 189 20.33 10.66 11.07
CA GLU A 189 21.37 9.95 10.30
C GLU A 189 22.25 10.89 9.48
N GLY A 190 21.72 12.06 9.10
CA GLY A 190 22.49 13.10 8.42
C GLY A 190 23.43 13.82 9.39
N ALA A 191 22.90 14.32 10.50
CA ALA A 191 23.65 15.15 11.44
C ALA A 191 24.05 14.43 12.74
N TYR A 192 23.52 13.22 12.99
CA TYR A 192 23.78 12.46 14.23
C TYR A 192 23.53 13.26 15.52
N ILE A 193 22.52 14.13 15.51
CA ILE A 193 22.22 15.03 16.65
C ILE A 193 21.55 14.27 17.80
N VAL A 194 20.83 13.19 17.50
CA VAL A 194 20.03 12.46 18.48
C VAL A 194 20.56 11.07 18.74
N THR A 195 20.24 10.54 19.92
CA THR A 195 20.64 9.18 20.31
C THR A 195 19.98 8.12 19.43
N PHE A 196 20.61 6.94 19.36
CA PHE A 196 20.08 5.79 18.65
C PHE A 196 18.64 5.43 19.07
N THR A 197 18.36 5.46 20.38
CA THR A 197 17.03 5.18 20.93
C THR A 197 15.99 6.18 20.42
N THR A 198 16.31 7.47 20.43
CA THR A 198 15.43 8.53 19.90
C THR A 198 15.20 8.37 18.39
N ASN A 199 16.22 7.95 17.63
CA ASN A 199 16.11 7.66 16.19
C ASN A 199 15.07 6.57 15.92
N VAL A 200 15.16 5.45 16.64
CA VAL A 200 14.21 4.33 16.52
C VAL A 200 12.79 4.79 16.84
N TYR A 201 12.58 5.46 17.99
CA TYR A 201 11.25 5.95 18.38
C TYR A 201 10.64 6.92 17.36
N SER A 202 11.45 7.81 16.79
CA SER A 202 10.98 8.80 15.82
C SER A 202 10.44 8.14 14.55
N PHE A 203 11.19 7.17 13.98
CA PHE A 203 10.75 6.45 12.80
C PHE A 203 9.57 5.51 13.10
N THR A 204 9.54 4.87 14.26
CA THR A 204 8.41 4.01 14.67
C THR A 204 7.12 4.83 14.81
N LEU A 205 7.18 5.99 15.49
CA LEU A 205 6.01 6.85 15.63
C LEU A 205 5.53 7.36 14.28
N LEU A 206 6.45 7.78 13.42
CA LEU A 206 6.12 8.26 12.09
C LEU A 206 5.50 7.16 11.22
N ASP A 207 6.01 5.93 11.32
CA ASP A 207 5.45 4.76 10.65
C ASP A 207 4.02 4.46 11.12
N VAL A 208 3.74 4.54 12.43
CA VAL A 208 2.40 4.34 12.99
C VAL A 208 1.44 5.38 12.41
N VAL A 209 1.78 6.67 12.55
CA VAL A 209 0.91 7.77 12.16
C VAL A 209 0.61 7.74 10.66
N THR A 210 1.63 7.56 9.83
CA THR A 210 1.47 7.61 8.36
C THR A 210 0.74 6.39 7.82
N LYS A 211 1.08 5.17 8.27
CA LYS A 211 0.41 3.94 7.81
C LYS A 211 -1.02 3.86 8.31
N PHE A 212 -1.27 4.22 9.57
CA PHE A 212 -2.61 4.20 10.14
C PHE A 212 -3.53 5.22 9.46
N SER A 213 -3.07 6.47 9.29
CA SER A 213 -3.86 7.52 8.62
C SER A 213 -4.22 7.13 7.19
N PHE A 214 -3.26 6.57 6.44
CA PHE A 214 -3.51 6.08 5.10
C PHE A 214 -4.51 4.91 5.09
N ALA A 215 -4.28 3.90 5.93
CA ALA A 215 -5.12 2.71 6.02
C ALA A 215 -6.57 3.05 6.40
N ALA A 216 -6.76 3.93 7.39
CA ALA A 216 -8.07 4.36 7.84
C ALA A 216 -8.86 5.03 6.71
N VAL A 217 -8.28 6.03 6.05
CA VAL A 217 -8.95 6.72 4.94
C VAL A 217 -9.21 5.77 3.78
N PHE A 218 -8.23 4.94 3.42
CA PHE A 218 -8.34 3.99 2.32
C PHE A 218 -9.47 2.98 2.55
N LEU A 219 -9.55 2.36 3.74
CA LEU A 219 -10.56 1.34 4.05
C LEU A 219 -11.97 1.91 4.22
N ILE A 220 -12.10 3.11 4.80
CA ILE A 220 -13.39 3.76 5.02
C ILE A 220 -13.97 4.27 3.70
N ARG A 221 -13.14 4.92 2.88
CA ARG A 221 -13.63 5.68 1.71
C ARG A 221 -13.66 4.89 0.41
N ILE A 222 -12.95 3.76 0.31
CA ILE A 222 -13.04 2.91 -0.88
C ILE A 222 -14.22 1.95 -0.72
N PRO A 223 -15.26 2.03 -1.58
CA PRO A 223 -16.46 1.21 -1.43
C PRO A 223 -16.11 -0.28 -1.41
N LYS A 224 -16.55 -0.99 -0.36
CA LYS A 224 -16.60 -2.45 -0.37
C LYS A 224 -17.55 -2.84 -1.50
N ARG A 225 -17.03 -3.48 -2.56
CA ARG A 225 -17.90 -4.04 -3.60
C ARG A 225 -18.77 -5.08 -2.91
N LYS A 226 -20.10 -4.89 -2.91
CA LYS A 226 -21.04 -5.96 -2.54
C LYS A 226 -20.56 -7.21 -3.29
N HIS A 227 -20.35 -8.31 -2.57
CA HIS A 227 -20.21 -9.60 -3.23
C HIS A 227 -21.53 -9.80 -3.99
N GLN A 228 -21.53 -9.41 -5.27
CA GLN A 228 -22.60 -9.76 -6.18
C GLN A 228 -22.52 -11.29 -6.19
N LYS A 229 -23.48 -11.94 -5.50
CA LYS A 229 -23.72 -13.38 -5.65
C LYS A 229 -23.62 -13.61 -7.15
N LEU A 230 -22.55 -14.29 -7.58
CA LEU A 230 -22.38 -14.69 -8.96
C LEU A 230 -23.62 -15.53 -9.26
N ARG A 231 -24.64 -14.94 -9.89
CA ARG A 231 -25.68 -15.70 -10.57
C ARG A 231 -24.91 -16.40 -11.67
N HIS A 232 -24.53 -17.65 -11.40
CA HIS A 232 -23.79 -18.43 -12.37
C HIS A 232 -24.68 -18.54 -13.62
N PRO A 233 -24.13 -18.47 -14.84
CA PRO A 233 -24.90 -18.73 -16.06
C PRO A 233 -25.54 -20.13 -16.05
N ALA A 234 -24.99 -21.06 -15.26
CA ALA A 234 -25.62 -22.35 -14.97
C ALA A 234 -26.95 -22.20 -14.20
N THR A 235 -27.05 -21.24 -13.27
CA THR A 235 -28.27 -20.98 -12.51
C THR A 235 -29.37 -20.38 -13.39
N GLU A 236 -29.02 -19.55 -14.38
CA GLU A 236 -29.97 -19.07 -15.39
C GLU A 236 -30.41 -20.19 -16.32
N LYS A 237 -29.50 -21.05 -16.78
CA LYS A 237 -29.87 -22.24 -17.58
C LYS A 237 -30.76 -23.19 -16.80
N ILE A 238 -30.47 -23.45 -15.52
CA ILE A 238 -31.30 -24.30 -14.66
C ILE A 238 -32.67 -23.64 -14.43
N GLN A 239 -32.73 -22.32 -14.26
CA GLN A 239 -34.01 -21.60 -14.13
C GLN A 239 -34.82 -21.66 -15.43
N GLN A 240 -34.18 -21.47 -16.59
CA GLN A 240 -34.82 -21.57 -17.89
C GLN A 240 -35.31 -22.99 -18.17
N LEU A 241 -34.50 -24.01 -17.87
CA LEU A 241 -34.90 -25.42 -18.00
C LEU A 241 -36.07 -25.75 -17.08
N ARG A 242 -36.03 -25.33 -15.81
CA ARG A 242 -37.14 -25.50 -14.87
C ARG A 242 -38.43 -24.83 -15.37
N ASN A 243 -38.34 -23.61 -15.88
CA ASN A 243 -39.50 -22.89 -16.44
C ASN A 243 -40.02 -23.58 -17.71
N PHE A 244 -39.14 -24.16 -18.53
CA PHE A 244 -39.51 -24.91 -19.72
C PHE A 244 -40.25 -26.22 -19.37
N PHE A 245 -39.73 -27.00 -18.41
CA PHE A 245 -40.38 -28.23 -17.96
C PHE A 245 -41.72 -27.96 -17.26
N SER A 246 -41.81 -26.90 -16.45
CA SER A 246 -43.07 -26.50 -15.83
C SER A 246 -44.16 -26.15 -16.86
N ARG A 247 -43.81 -25.52 -17.99
CA ARG A 247 -44.78 -25.24 -19.07
C ARG A 247 -45.26 -26.52 -19.78
N ARG A 248 -44.39 -27.51 -19.96
CA ARG A 248 -44.76 -28.78 -20.61
C ARG A 248 -45.76 -29.60 -19.79
N HIS A 249 -45.63 -29.61 -18.46
CA HIS A 249 -46.57 -30.34 -17.61
C HIS A 249 -47.99 -29.74 -17.68
N HIS A 250 -48.14 -28.41 -17.73
CA HIS A 250 -49.46 -27.78 -17.88
C HIS A 250 -50.13 -27.99 -19.24
N THR A 251 -49.36 -28.26 -20.31
CA THR A 251 -49.94 -28.57 -21.63
C THR A 251 -50.32 -30.04 -21.80
N ALA A 252 -49.71 -30.95 -21.04
CA ALA A 252 -50.02 -32.37 -21.11
C ALA A 252 -51.32 -32.73 -20.39
N ASP A 253 -51.67 -32.02 -19.31
CA ASP A 253 -52.90 -32.26 -18.54
C ASP A 253 -54.17 -31.72 -19.24
N ASN A 254 -54.03 -30.93 -20.30
CA ASN A 254 -55.15 -30.35 -21.07
C ASN A 254 -55.43 -31.08 -22.40
N ALA A 255 -54.71 -32.16 -22.73
CA ALA A 255 -55.01 -32.96 -23.90
C ALA A 255 -56.11 -33.98 -23.55
N ASP A 256 -57.37 -33.65 -23.86
CA ASP A 256 -58.50 -34.58 -23.75
C ASP A 256 -58.30 -35.76 -24.72
N PRO A 257 -58.26 -37.02 -24.25
CA PRO A 257 -58.05 -38.19 -25.11
C PRO A 257 -59.18 -38.44 -26.13
N ARG A 258 -60.27 -37.66 -26.10
CA ARG A 258 -61.47 -37.89 -26.92
C ARG A 258 -61.40 -37.36 -28.35
N ASP A 259 -60.37 -36.60 -28.72
CA ASP A 259 -60.28 -35.97 -30.05
C ASP A 259 -59.68 -36.86 -31.16
N SER A 260 -59.25 -38.08 -30.85
CA SER A 260 -58.58 -38.98 -31.83
C SER A 260 -59.52 -39.87 -32.65
N TYR A 261 -60.85 -39.76 -32.49
CA TYR A 261 -61.84 -40.60 -33.21
C TYR A 261 -62.75 -39.84 -34.19
N ARG A 262 -62.41 -38.60 -34.58
CA ARG A 262 -63.07 -37.90 -35.69
C ARG A 262 -62.15 -37.78 -36.89
N THR A 263 -62.13 -38.81 -37.73
CA THR A 263 -62.05 -38.76 -39.21
C THR A 263 -62.11 -40.16 -39.77
#